data_AF-A0AAN7T0Y0-F1
#
_entry.id   AF-A0AAN7T0Y0-F1
#
_cell.length_a   1.000
_cell.length_b   1.000
_cell.length_c   1.000
_cell.angle_alpha   90.00
_cell.angle_beta   90.00
_cell.angle_gamma   90.00
#
_symmetry.space_group_name_H-M   'P 1'
#
loop_
_entity.id
_entity.type
_entity.pdbx_description
1 polymer ?
#
loop_
_entity_poly.entity_id
_entity_poly.type
_entity_poly.pdbx_seq_one_letter_code
_entity_poly.pdbx_strand_id
1 'polypeptide(L)'
;MVVQLVVTGVLYATTPTLQGDWTSYGKISHAKGQSLCRKSLQWVPSAFWQLFWSWFYGPYTLWEVRHIRDIHFWRAQVIVSVISALPGSPLWLAALYSPVFKPVNKRWVPPMWLAPGIIVMQFVTVFFPIYEAWLSRRDMKRTLSMLQAWDRSSEAAFKDAYSFGTSTPKTSVDGTDYSRQSISPNSETRINTMESLRKTLSINPVPLLDFAATKDFTAENILFLVQVRRWRQAWATASKGQSEVAESSRAGLFDMAAEIYETLISERTADFPINIESKIKLRLDSIFEAATPNSPSLSATSFDDALDDGVPRVQRMALRHLESSDSEKTLWNKTAIVTIVEPLSDENPLVKTTTSIKDGFDEHVFDDAERSIEYLVLTNTWQKFVKEGNARRIDC
;
A
#
# COMPACT_ATOMS: atom_id res chain seq x y z
N MET A 1 -18.71 19.32 5.67
CA MET A 1 -19.22 19.55 7.04
C MET A 1 -19.80 20.95 7.24
N VAL A 2 -19.04 22.05 7.04
CA VAL A 2 -19.57 23.42 7.23
C VAL A 2 -20.77 23.75 6.34
N VAL A 3 -20.70 23.44 5.04
CA VAL A 3 -21.82 23.65 4.10
C VAL A 3 -23.07 22.86 4.51
N GLN A 4 -22.89 21.61 4.93
CA GLN A 4 -23.98 20.77 5.42
C GLN A 4 -24.60 21.33 6.71
N LEU A 5 -23.78 21.83 7.64
CA LEU A 5 -24.24 22.49 8.87
C LEU A 5 -25.01 23.77 8.57
N VAL A 6 -24.53 24.59 7.63
CA VAL A 6 -25.20 25.83 7.20
C VAL A 6 -26.52 25.51 6.52
N VAL A 7 -26.55 24.58 5.57
CA VAL A 7 -27.78 24.19 4.86
C VAL A 7 -28.79 23.55 5.82
N THR A 8 -28.35 22.67 6.71
CA THR A 8 -29.22 22.05 7.73
C THR A 8 -29.73 23.09 8.73
N GLY A 9 -28.87 24.02 9.14
CA GLY A 9 -29.22 25.11 10.03
C GLY A 9 -30.23 26.08 9.42
N VAL A 10 -30.04 26.45 8.15
CA VAL A 10 -30.99 27.28 7.39
C VAL A 10 -32.32 26.55 7.22
N LEU A 11 -32.31 25.28 6.76
CA LEU A 11 -33.53 24.48 6.63
C LEU A 11 -34.27 24.33 7.96
N TYR A 12 -33.56 24.13 9.06
CA TYR A 12 -34.17 24.11 10.39
C TYR A 12 -34.74 25.48 10.77
N ALA A 13 -33.99 26.57 10.54
CA ALA A 13 -34.37 27.95 10.87
C ALA A 13 -35.53 28.51 10.04
N THR A 14 -35.73 28.05 8.80
CA THR A 14 -36.78 28.56 7.90
C THR A 14 -38.04 27.69 7.86
N THR A 15 -38.08 26.61 8.65
CA THR A 15 -39.14 25.60 8.53
C THR A 15 -39.97 25.46 9.81
N PRO A 16 -41.18 26.04 9.85
CA PRO A 16 -42.05 26.03 11.03
C PRO A 16 -42.42 24.62 11.49
N THR A 17 -42.51 23.66 10.56
CA THR A 17 -42.82 22.26 10.86
C THR A 17 -41.69 21.52 11.59
N LEU A 18 -40.43 21.95 11.44
CA LEU A 18 -39.27 21.34 12.11
C LEU A 18 -39.03 21.94 13.49
N GLN A 19 -39.35 23.22 13.67
CA GLN A 19 -39.13 23.92 14.93
C GLN A 19 -40.24 23.68 15.97
N GLY A 20 -41.40 23.21 15.53
CA GLY A 20 -42.60 23.22 16.36
C GLY A 20 -43.24 24.62 16.39
N ASP A 21 -44.51 24.68 16.79
CA ASP A 21 -45.29 25.91 16.75
C ASP A 21 -44.80 26.94 17.79
N TRP A 22 -44.07 27.96 17.35
CA TRP A 22 -43.59 29.07 18.19
C TRP A 22 -44.68 30.04 18.63
N THR A 23 -45.86 30.03 17.99
CA THR A 23 -46.96 30.93 18.37
C THR A 23 -47.60 30.57 19.73
N SER A 24 -47.23 29.41 20.29
CA SER A 24 -47.71 28.87 21.56
C SER A 24 -46.63 28.84 22.65
N TYR A 25 -45.63 29.73 22.62
CA TYR A 25 -44.66 29.83 23.71
C TYR A 25 -45.38 30.24 25.02
N GLY A 26 -45.62 29.26 25.90
CA GLY A 26 -46.25 29.45 27.21
C GLY A 26 -47.58 28.70 27.46
N LYS A 27 -48.22 28.09 26.45
CA LYS A 27 -49.44 27.27 26.63
C LYS A 27 -49.46 26.03 25.74
N ILE A 28 -48.53 25.10 25.96
CA ILE A 28 -48.51 23.81 25.24
C ILE A 28 -49.09 22.73 26.15
N SER A 29 -50.35 22.33 25.93
CA SER A 29 -50.91 21.15 26.62
C SER A 29 -50.47 19.83 25.96
N HIS A 30 -50.09 19.82 24.68
CA HIS A 30 -49.45 18.69 23.99
C HIS A 30 -48.69 19.13 22.72
N ALA A 31 -47.63 18.39 22.37
CA ALA A 31 -46.75 18.64 21.22
C ALA A 31 -47.44 18.43 19.85
N LYS A 32 -48.27 19.38 19.40
CA LYS A 32 -48.98 19.34 18.10
C LYS A 32 -48.04 19.39 16.88
N GLY A 33 -46.84 19.96 16.99
CA GLY A 33 -45.88 20.06 15.89
C GLY A 33 -45.08 18.78 15.60
N GLN A 34 -44.91 17.90 16.60
CA GLN A 34 -44.03 16.73 16.47
C GLN A 34 -44.59 15.65 15.54
N SER A 35 -45.91 15.45 15.50
CA SER A 35 -46.54 14.46 14.62
C SER A 35 -46.49 14.89 13.14
N LEU A 36 -46.67 16.19 12.87
CA LEU A 36 -46.55 16.78 11.54
C LEU A 36 -45.09 16.77 11.06
N CYS A 37 -44.13 17.07 11.95
CA CYS A 37 -42.70 16.96 11.67
C CYS A 37 -42.28 15.54 11.24
N ARG A 38 -42.79 14.51 11.93
CA ARG A 38 -42.50 13.10 11.63
C ARG A 38 -43.06 12.59 10.31
N LYS A 39 -44.03 13.30 9.73
CA LYS A 39 -44.67 13.00 8.45
C LYS A 39 -44.37 14.04 7.37
N SER A 40 -43.44 14.95 7.65
CA SER A 40 -43.13 16.06 6.77
C SER A 40 -42.50 15.59 5.46
N LEU A 41 -42.83 16.26 4.35
CA LEU A 41 -42.20 16.03 3.06
C LEU A 41 -40.71 16.41 3.05
N GLN A 42 -40.21 17.11 4.07
CA GLN A 42 -38.78 17.45 4.21
C GLN A 42 -37.88 16.22 4.35
N TRP A 43 -38.43 15.05 4.69
CA TRP A 43 -37.66 13.80 4.71
C TRP A 43 -37.51 13.15 3.33
N VAL A 44 -38.28 13.59 2.33
CA VAL A 44 -38.26 13.02 0.98
C VAL A 44 -36.89 13.13 0.33
N PRO A 45 -36.17 14.29 0.35
CA PRO A 45 -34.82 14.37 -0.21
C PRO A 45 -33.85 13.37 0.43
N SER A 46 -33.89 13.23 1.77
CA SER A 46 -33.04 12.28 2.49
C SER A 46 -33.38 10.82 2.14
N ALA A 47 -34.66 10.47 2.09
CA ALA A 47 -35.12 9.14 1.72
C ALA A 47 -34.80 8.79 0.26
N PHE A 48 -34.95 9.76 -0.66
CA PHE A 48 -34.58 9.61 -2.06
C PHE A 48 -33.08 9.41 -2.21
N TRP A 49 -32.27 10.28 -1.59
CA TRP A 49 -30.81 10.19 -1.66
C TRP A 49 -30.31 8.86 -1.07
N GLN A 50 -30.85 8.46 0.08
CA GLN A 50 -30.52 7.18 0.70
C GLN A 50 -30.89 6.00 -0.21
N LEU A 51 -32.08 6.02 -0.85
CA LEU A 51 -32.50 4.98 -1.79
C LEU A 51 -31.57 4.92 -3.00
N PHE A 52 -31.31 6.06 -3.64
CA PHE A 52 -30.42 6.15 -4.79
C PHE A 52 -29.02 5.58 -4.50
N TRP A 53 -28.43 5.96 -3.36
CA TRP A 53 -27.10 5.49 -2.98
C TRP A 53 -27.05 4.02 -2.58
N SER A 54 -28.03 3.53 -1.80
CA SER A 54 -27.99 2.16 -1.31
C SER A 54 -28.47 1.12 -2.33
N TRP A 55 -29.37 1.48 -3.24
CA TRP A 55 -29.95 0.53 -4.21
C TRP A 55 -29.33 0.59 -5.59
N PHE A 56 -28.80 1.75 -6.00
CA PHE A 56 -28.30 1.93 -7.37
C PHE A 56 -26.81 2.25 -7.38
N TYR A 57 -26.44 3.44 -6.88
CA TYR A 57 -25.08 3.94 -7.06
C TYR A 57 -24.03 3.14 -6.31
N GLY A 58 -24.29 2.76 -5.05
CA GLY A 58 -23.39 1.95 -4.24
C GLY A 58 -23.12 0.57 -4.86
N PRO A 59 -24.16 -0.23 -5.16
CA PRO A 59 -24.01 -1.50 -5.86
C PRO A 59 -23.30 -1.38 -7.23
N TYR A 60 -23.64 -0.36 -8.03
CA TYR A 60 -22.96 -0.09 -9.30
C TYR A 60 -21.46 0.18 -9.10
N THR A 61 -21.12 1.05 -8.16
CA THR A 61 -19.73 1.38 -7.82
C THR A 61 -18.97 0.14 -7.36
N LEU A 62 -19.58 -0.71 -6.54
CA LEU A 62 -18.98 -1.95 -6.07
C LEU A 62 -18.78 -2.97 -7.19
N TRP A 63 -19.62 -2.95 -8.22
CA TRP A 63 -19.49 -3.80 -9.39
C TRP A 63 -18.33 -3.34 -10.30
N GLU A 64 -18.22 -2.04 -10.57
CA GLU A 64 -17.11 -1.44 -11.34
C GLU A 64 -15.75 -1.76 -10.71
N VAL A 65 -15.63 -1.60 -9.39
CA VAL A 65 -14.36 -1.77 -8.67
C VAL A 65 -14.09 -3.19 -8.17
N ARG A 66 -14.85 -4.19 -8.65
CA ARG A 66 -14.81 -5.57 -8.10
C ARG A 66 -13.44 -6.25 -8.22
N HIS A 67 -12.65 -5.84 -9.20
CA HIS A 67 -11.32 -6.38 -9.52
C HIS A 67 -10.17 -5.60 -8.86
N ILE A 68 -10.48 -4.46 -8.25
CA ILE A 68 -9.48 -3.64 -7.56
C ILE A 68 -9.30 -4.18 -6.15
N ARG A 69 -8.04 -4.48 -5.79
CA ARG A 69 -7.68 -4.78 -4.40
C ARG A 69 -7.68 -3.49 -3.60
N ASP A 70 -8.44 -3.51 -2.52
CA ASP A 70 -8.70 -2.34 -1.71
C ASP A 70 -7.63 -2.18 -0.61
N ILE A 71 -6.71 -1.24 -0.82
CA ILE A 71 -5.62 -0.93 0.11
C ILE A 71 -6.12 -0.02 1.26
N HIS A 72 -7.13 0.82 0.98
CA HIS A 72 -7.62 1.86 1.89
C HIS A 72 -8.97 1.53 2.55
N PHE A 73 -9.37 0.26 2.52
CA PHE A 73 -10.67 -0.22 3.03
C PHE A 73 -11.88 0.55 2.48
N TRP A 74 -11.75 1.23 1.34
CA TRP A 74 -12.81 2.05 0.76
C TRP A 74 -13.98 1.18 0.26
N ARG A 75 -13.69 0.04 -0.36
CA ARG A 75 -14.68 -0.95 -0.78
C ARG A 75 -15.40 -1.52 0.44
N ALA A 76 -14.68 -1.87 1.51
CA ALA A 76 -15.29 -2.35 2.76
C ALA A 76 -16.19 -1.27 3.39
N GLN A 77 -15.73 -0.02 3.42
CA GLN A 77 -16.50 1.14 3.87
C GLN A 77 -17.80 1.30 3.09
N VAL A 78 -17.75 1.20 1.75
CA VAL A 78 -18.92 1.31 0.87
C VAL A 78 -19.87 0.14 1.09
N ILE A 79 -19.39 -1.10 1.20
CA ILE A 79 -20.22 -2.29 1.48
C ILE A 79 -21.02 -2.11 2.77
N VAL A 80 -20.33 -1.76 3.87
CA VAL A 80 -20.98 -1.60 5.19
C VAL A 80 -21.97 -0.43 5.17
N SER A 81 -21.65 0.66 4.48
CA SER A 81 -22.55 1.81 4.33
C SER A 81 -23.79 1.46 3.50
N VAL A 82 -23.64 0.72 2.41
CA VAL A 82 -24.76 0.30 1.55
C VAL A 82 -25.68 -0.65 2.30
N ILE A 83 -25.13 -1.72 2.91
CA ILE A 83 -25.92 -2.74 3.62
C ILE A 83 -26.73 -2.10 4.76
N SER A 84 -26.12 -1.21 5.54
CA SER A 84 -26.79 -0.52 6.64
C SER A 84 -27.86 0.48 6.19
N ALA A 85 -27.73 1.05 4.98
CA ALA A 85 -28.66 2.02 4.43
C ALA A 85 -29.82 1.38 3.63
N LEU A 86 -29.64 0.18 3.09
CA LEU A 86 -30.64 -0.57 2.31
C LEU A 86 -32.06 -0.57 2.92
N PRO A 87 -32.24 -0.87 4.23
CA PRO A 87 -33.58 -0.98 4.80
C PRO A 87 -34.24 0.38 5.08
N GLY A 88 -33.50 1.49 5.09
CA GLY A 88 -34.02 2.73 5.67
C GLY A 88 -35.15 3.38 4.88
N SER A 89 -35.02 3.58 3.57
CA SER A 89 -36.09 4.16 2.75
C SER A 89 -37.34 3.26 2.66
N PRO A 90 -37.22 1.93 2.45
CA PRO A 90 -38.36 1.02 2.52
C PRO A 90 -39.07 1.02 3.88
N LEU A 91 -38.33 0.96 4.99
CA LEU A 91 -38.92 0.97 6.33
C LEU A 91 -39.49 2.34 6.71
N TRP A 92 -38.93 3.43 6.21
CA TRP A 92 -39.52 4.76 6.34
C TRP A 92 -40.90 4.84 5.66
N LEU A 93 -41.02 4.36 4.41
CA LEU A 93 -42.31 4.29 3.70
C LEU A 93 -43.30 3.36 4.40
N ALA A 94 -42.85 2.18 4.83
CA ALA A 94 -43.69 1.25 5.58
C ALA A 94 -44.19 1.88 6.89
N ALA A 95 -43.33 2.61 7.61
CA ALA A 95 -43.69 3.31 8.84
C ALA A 95 -44.69 4.46 8.61
N LEU A 96 -44.69 5.09 7.42
CA LEU A 96 -45.65 6.15 7.09
C LEU A 96 -47.02 5.62 6.68
N TYR A 97 -47.06 4.57 5.86
CA TYR A 97 -48.27 4.14 5.17
C TYR A 97 -48.86 2.82 5.67
N SER A 98 -48.10 1.98 6.37
CA SER A 98 -48.59 0.69 6.87
C SER A 98 -49.24 0.82 8.26
N PRO A 99 -50.48 0.32 8.45
CA PRO A 99 -51.11 0.30 9.76
C PRO A 99 -50.39 -0.63 10.76
N VAL A 100 -49.64 -1.62 10.27
CA VAL A 100 -48.89 -2.59 11.09
C VAL A 100 -47.75 -1.92 11.87
N PHE A 101 -47.22 -0.80 11.36
CA PHE A 101 -46.14 -0.06 12.01
C PHE A 101 -46.63 0.92 13.10
N LYS A 102 -47.94 1.10 13.30
CA LYS A 102 -48.50 1.96 14.38
C LYS A 102 -47.93 1.68 15.77
N PRO A 103 -47.83 0.42 16.27
CA PRO A 103 -47.21 0.14 17.57
C PRO A 103 -45.71 0.48 17.60
N VAL A 104 -44.99 0.22 16.50
CA VAL A 104 -43.55 0.51 16.37
C VAL A 104 -43.30 2.01 16.38
N ASN A 105 -44.12 2.78 15.67
CA ASN A 105 -44.06 4.24 15.57
C ASN A 105 -44.24 4.97 16.91
N LYS A 106 -44.75 4.30 17.94
CA LYS A 106 -44.82 4.83 19.30
C LYS A 106 -43.43 4.97 19.93
N ARG A 107 -42.50 4.04 19.61
CA ARG A 107 -41.14 4.02 20.14
C ARG A 107 -40.09 4.47 19.12
N TRP A 108 -40.29 4.18 17.85
CA TRP A 108 -39.36 4.45 16.76
C TRP A 108 -40.07 5.24 15.66
N VAL A 109 -39.84 6.54 15.59
CA VAL A 109 -40.62 7.41 14.69
C VAL A 109 -40.22 7.17 13.23
N PRO A 110 -41.12 7.38 12.25
CA PRO A 110 -40.85 7.01 10.87
C PRO A 110 -39.50 7.51 10.33
N PRO A 111 -39.11 8.79 10.48
CA PRO A 111 -37.81 9.26 9.98
C PRO A 111 -36.58 8.61 10.61
N MET A 112 -36.69 8.02 11.80
CA MET A 112 -35.56 7.33 12.44
C MET A 112 -35.12 6.09 11.67
N TRP A 113 -35.94 5.54 10.77
CA TRP A 113 -35.51 4.45 9.89
C TRP A 113 -34.41 4.85 8.89
N LEU A 114 -34.26 6.15 8.62
CA LEU A 114 -33.15 6.67 7.81
C LEU A 114 -31.84 6.77 8.63
N ALA A 115 -31.91 6.81 9.96
CA ALA A 115 -30.77 7.09 10.82
C ALA A 115 -29.68 5.99 10.85
N PRO A 116 -29.98 4.68 10.91
CA PRO A 116 -28.96 3.63 11.00
C PRO A 116 -27.93 3.69 9.88
N GLY A 117 -28.38 3.83 8.62
CA GLY A 117 -27.47 3.95 7.47
C GLY A 117 -26.58 5.18 7.56
N ILE A 118 -27.14 6.32 7.99
CA ILE A 118 -26.38 7.57 8.15
C ILE A 118 -25.35 7.46 9.29
N ILE A 119 -25.73 6.86 10.42
CA ILE A 119 -24.85 6.67 11.58
C ILE A 119 -23.70 5.74 11.20
N VAL A 120 -23.99 4.61 10.56
CA VAL A 120 -22.97 3.68 10.10
C VAL A 120 -22.05 4.35 9.08
N MET A 121 -22.59 5.05 8.08
CA MET A 121 -21.81 5.81 7.11
C MET A 121 -20.85 6.79 7.79
N GLN A 122 -21.34 7.62 8.72
CA GLN A 122 -20.50 8.55 9.47
C GLN A 122 -19.41 7.83 10.26
N PHE A 123 -19.77 6.75 10.95
CA PHE A 123 -18.82 5.95 11.72
C PHE A 123 -17.72 5.39 10.82
N VAL A 124 -18.08 4.71 9.72
CA VAL A 124 -17.08 4.07 8.85
C VAL A 124 -16.21 5.08 8.09
N THR A 125 -16.76 6.24 7.71
CA THR A 125 -15.98 7.30 7.05
C THR A 125 -14.90 7.92 7.94
N VAL A 126 -15.04 7.80 9.25
CA VAL A 126 -14.05 8.27 10.23
C VAL A 126 -13.16 7.11 10.70
N PHE A 127 -13.76 5.94 10.96
CA PHE A 127 -13.08 4.79 11.52
C PHE A 127 -12.01 4.22 10.59
N PHE A 128 -12.32 3.96 9.32
CA PHE A 128 -11.38 3.30 8.40
C PHE A 128 -10.09 4.12 8.16
N PRO A 129 -10.15 5.44 7.88
CA PRO A 129 -8.95 6.24 7.75
C PRO A 129 -8.08 6.27 9.02
N ILE A 130 -8.72 6.30 10.21
CA ILE A 130 -7.99 6.26 11.48
C ILE A 130 -7.36 4.89 11.71
N TYR A 131 -8.10 3.82 11.42
CA TYR A 131 -7.65 2.44 11.56
C TYR A 131 -6.46 2.14 10.65
N GLU A 132 -6.54 2.56 9.39
CA GLU A 132 -5.47 2.43 8.42
C GLU A 132 -4.22 3.21 8.85
N ALA A 133 -4.40 4.48 9.26
CA ALA A 133 -3.30 5.29 9.77
C ALA A 133 -2.67 4.65 11.02
N TRP A 134 -3.45 4.01 11.88
CA TRP A 134 -2.93 3.28 13.03
C TRP A 134 -2.16 2.03 12.61
N LEU A 135 -2.68 1.26 11.65
CA LEU A 135 -2.06 0.03 11.15
C LEU A 135 -0.70 0.31 10.49
N SER A 136 -0.67 1.24 9.52
CA SER A 136 0.56 1.64 8.82
C SER A 136 1.62 2.16 9.82
N ARG A 137 1.21 2.95 10.83
CA ARG A 137 2.12 3.40 11.90
C ARG A 137 2.63 2.26 12.77
N ARG A 138 1.79 1.30 13.12
CA ARG A 138 2.16 0.15 13.94
C ARG A 138 3.23 -0.68 13.23
N ASP A 139 3.06 -0.92 11.94
CA ASP A 139 3.96 -1.78 11.16
C ASP A 139 5.28 -1.07 10.82
N MET A 140 5.24 0.25 10.56
CA MET A 140 6.44 1.10 10.49
C MET A 140 7.22 1.09 11.82
N LYS A 141 6.55 1.29 12.96
CA LYS A 141 7.19 1.28 14.30
C LYS A 141 7.84 -0.07 14.61
N ARG A 142 7.19 -1.18 14.27
CA ARG A 142 7.74 -2.54 14.43
C ARG A 142 9.01 -2.75 13.61
N THR A 143 9.02 -2.27 12.37
CA THR A 143 10.18 -2.42 11.49
C THR A 143 11.35 -1.58 11.98
N LEU A 144 11.10 -0.33 12.37
CA LEU A 144 12.13 0.53 12.94
C LEU A 144 12.65 0.02 14.30
N SER A 145 11.82 -0.59 15.13
CA SER A 145 12.27 -1.17 16.40
C SER A 145 13.16 -2.40 16.19
N MET A 146 12.83 -3.27 15.21
CA MET A 146 13.68 -4.39 14.81
C MET A 146 15.03 -3.90 14.27
N LEU A 147 15.00 -2.84 13.45
CA LEU A 147 16.21 -2.22 12.92
C LEU A 147 17.09 -1.63 14.04
N GLN A 148 16.49 -0.93 15.00
CA GLN A 148 17.19 -0.40 16.16
C GLN A 148 17.78 -1.49 17.05
N ALA A 149 17.07 -2.60 17.24
CA ALA A 149 17.59 -3.74 17.99
C ALA A 149 18.82 -4.33 17.30
N TRP A 150 18.76 -4.50 15.97
CA TRP A 150 19.90 -4.95 15.18
C TRP A 150 21.10 -4.00 15.26
N ASP A 151 20.87 -2.68 15.15
CA ASP A 151 21.91 -1.66 15.23
C ASP A 151 22.63 -1.68 16.60
N ARG A 152 21.88 -1.86 17.69
CA ARG A 152 22.43 -2.04 19.05
C ARG A 152 23.22 -3.34 19.19
N SER A 153 22.72 -4.46 18.66
CA SER A 153 23.44 -5.73 18.68
C SER A 153 24.75 -5.66 17.88
N SER A 154 24.74 -4.97 16.74
CA SER A 154 25.95 -4.75 15.92
C SER A 154 26.98 -3.91 16.67
N GLU A 155 26.54 -2.89 17.41
CA GLU A 155 27.42 -2.07 18.24
C GLU A 155 28.03 -2.88 19.40
N ALA A 156 27.23 -3.69 20.07
CA ALA A 156 27.71 -4.57 21.14
C ALA A 156 28.79 -5.53 20.62
N ALA A 157 28.52 -6.21 19.49
CA ALA A 157 29.49 -7.10 18.84
C ALA A 157 30.78 -6.36 18.44
N PHE A 158 30.67 -5.12 17.94
CA PHE A 158 31.84 -4.30 17.62
C PHE A 158 32.66 -3.93 18.87
N LYS A 159 32.01 -3.53 19.97
CA LYS A 159 32.68 -3.22 21.24
C LYS A 159 33.31 -4.45 21.88
N ASP A 160 32.69 -5.61 21.77
CA ASP A 160 33.24 -6.88 22.25
C ASP A 160 34.48 -7.29 21.46
N ALA A 161 34.47 -7.12 20.13
CA ALA A 161 35.64 -7.35 19.28
C ALA A 161 36.80 -6.39 19.60
N TYR A 162 36.51 -5.13 19.91
CA TYR A 162 37.53 -4.14 20.27
C TYR A 162 38.08 -4.32 21.70
N SER A 163 37.24 -4.78 22.64
CA SER A 163 37.66 -5.05 24.01
C SER A 163 38.49 -6.35 24.15
N PHE A 164 38.31 -7.31 23.24
CA PHE A 164 39.16 -8.50 23.14
C PHE A 164 40.51 -8.23 22.45
N GLY A 165 40.65 -7.11 21.73
CA GLY A 165 41.83 -6.76 20.94
C GLY A 165 42.90 -5.90 21.63
N THR A 166 42.76 -5.53 22.91
CA THR A 166 43.75 -4.67 23.60
C THR A 166 44.26 -5.30 24.89
N SER A 167 45.15 -6.28 24.74
CA SER A 167 46.14 -6.66 25.75
C SER A 167 47.55 -6.42 25.20
N THR A 168 47.81 -5.20 24.72
CA THR A 168 49.18 -4.72 24.47
C THR A 168 49.77 -4.22 25.80
N PRO A 169 50.97 -4.65 26.21
CA PRO A 169 51.57 -4.24 27.47
C PRO A 169 51.89 -2.75 27.44
N LYS A 170 51.52 -2.05 28.52
CA LYS A 170 51.87 -0.65 28.78
C LYS A 170 53.38 -0.45 28.65
N THR A 171 53.82 0.21 27.58
CA THR A 171 55.12 0.88 27.56
C THR A 171 54.84 2.37 27.66
N SER A 172 55.21 2.92 28.81
CA SER A 172 55.19 4.35 29.11
C SER A 172 56.12 5.10 28.18
N VAL A 173 55.56 5.86 27.24
CA VAL A 173 56.26 7.00 26.62
C VAL A 173 55.27 8.16 26.55
N ASP A 174 55.67 9.22 27.23
CA ASP A 174 55.11 10.56 27.31
C ASP A 174 54.91 11.19 25.92
N GLY A 175 53.79 11.90 25.70
CA GLY A 175 53.58 12.66 24.47
C GLY A 175 52.12 12.76 23.97
N THR A 176 51.41 13.79 24.44
CA THR A 176 50.28 14.47 23.78
C THR A 176 49.04 13.63 23.41
N ASP A 177 48.13 13.53 24.38
CA ASP A 177 46.74 13.11 24.19
C ASP A 177 45.96 14.12 23.35
N TYR A 178 45.85 13.88 22.04
CA TYR A 178 44.66 14.28 21.30
C TYR A 178 43.63 13.17 21.43
N SER A 179 42.79 13.26 22.47
CA SER A 179 41.60 12.43 22.58
C SER A 179 40.74 12.65 21.34
N ARG A 180 40.81 11.74 20.36
CA ARG A 180 39.72 11.53 19.40
C ARG A 180 38.52 11.07 20.21
N GLN A 181 37.73 12.02 20.70
CA GLN A 181 36.37 11.75 21.12
C GLN A 181 35.67 11.11 19.92
N SER A 182 35.46 9.80 19.98
CA SER A 182 34.49 9.13 19.14
C SER A 182 33.13 9.75 19.48
N ILE A 183 32.73 10.76 18.71
CA ILE A 183 31.37 11.26 18.73
C ILE A 183 30.51 10.06 18.34
N SER A 184 29.89 9.41 19.34
CA SER A 184 28.92 8.37 19.08
C SER A 184 27.83 9.01 18.22
N PRO A 185 27.66 8.58 16.96
CA PRO A 185 26.68 9.20 16.09
C PRO A 185 25.31 9.08 16.75
N ASN A 186 24.59 10.20 16.79
CA ASN A 186 23.26 10.25 17.38
C ASN A 186 22.41 9.14 16.74
N SER A 187 21.52 8.51 17.53
CA SER A 187 20.75 7.34 17.08
C SER A 187 20.00 7.57 15.76
N GLU A 188 19.57 8.81 15.49
CA GLU A 188 18.94 9.22 14.23
C GLU A 188 19.89 9.17 13.03
N THR A 189 21.14 9.60 13.18
CA THR A 189 22.14 9.59 12.11
C THR A 189 22.52 8.17 11.71
N ARG A 190 22.54 7.23 12.67
CA ARG A 190 22.84 5.81 12.41
C ARG A 190 21.75 5.09 11.63
N ILE A 191 20.49 5.40 11.93
CA ILE A 191 19.34 4.83 11.22
C ILE A 191 19.25 5.40 9.80
N ASN A 192 19.77 6.62 9.56
CA ASN A 192 19.84 7.25 8.24
C ASN A 192 21.08 6.83 7.41
N THR A 193 21.46 5.56 7.50
CA THR A 193 22.61 4.99 6.75
C THR A 193 22.15 4.04 5.64
N MET A 194 23.01 3.84 4.64
CA MET A 194 22.77 2.88 3.56
C MET A 194 22.59 1.44 4.10
N GLU A 195 23.36 1.08 5.12
CA GLU A 195 23.25 -0.23 5.77
C GLU A 195 21.88 -0.43 6.41
N SER A 196 21.34 0.62 7.03
CA SER A 196 20.00 0.59 7.62
C SER A 196 18.90 0.42 6.59
N LEU A 197 19.00 1.07 5.42
CA LEU A 197 18.09 0.87 4.30
C LEU A 197 18.14 -0.58 3.79
N ARG A 198 19.33 -1.08 3.46
CA ARG A 198 19.53 -2.48 3.01
C ARG A 198 19.04 -3.49 4.03
N LYS A 199 19.21 -3.19 5.32
CA LYS A 199 18.72 -4.02 6.42
C LYS A 199 17.20 -4.01 6.50
N THR A 200 16.54 -2.86 6.37
CA THR A 200 15.07 -2.78 6.28
C THR A 200 14.54 -3.61 5.12
N LEU A 201 15.14 -3.46 3.93
CA LEU A 201 14.80 -4.27 2.75
C LEU A 201 15.02 -5.78 3.00
N SER A 202 15.87 -6.16 3.96
CA SER A 202 16.10 -7.56 4.35
C SER A 202 15.14 -8.11 5.39
N ILE A 203 14.67 -7.27 6.31
CA ILE A 203 13.83 -7.68 7.43
C ILE A 203 12.38 -7.66 6.98
N ASN A 204 11.93 -6.49 6.54
CA ASN A 204 10.55 -6.26 6.15
C ASN A 204 10.47 -5.02 5.25
N PRO A 205 10.46 -5.19 3.91
CA PRO A 205 10.33 -4.07 2.99
C PRO A 205 8.90 -3.51 2.93
N VAL A 206 7.89 -4.24 3.42
CA VAL A 206 6.46 -3.90 3.20
C VAL A 206 6.08 -2.52 3.75
N PRO A 207 6.44 -2.13 4.99
CA PRO A 207 6.08 -0.81 5.50
C PRO A 207 6.78 0.34 4.75
N LEU A 208 7.98 0.10 4.23
CA LEU A 208 8.70 1.08 3.41
C LEU A 208 8.05 1.20 2.02
N LEU A 209 7.63 0.09 1.43
CA LEU A 209 6.90 0.07 0.16
C LEU A 209 5.53 0.74 0.28
N ASP A 210 4.78 0.46 1.35
CA ASP A 210 3.49 1.11 1.65
C ASP A 210 3.65 2.62 1.79
N PHE A 211 4.66 3.06 2.54
CA PHE A 211 4.99 4.48 2.67
C PHE A 211 5.34 5.10 1.31
N ALA A 212 6.17 4.42 0.52
CA ALA A 212 6.56 4.90 -0.80
C ALA A 212 5.37 4.95 -1.77
N ALA A 213 4.41 4.02 -1.68
CA ALA A 213 3.22 4.00 -2.53
C ALA A 213 2.19 5.08 -2.15
N THR A 214 1.97 5.27 -0.85
CA THR A 214 0.84 6.09 -0.36
C THR A 214 1.22 7.53 -0.03
N LYS A 215 2.47 7.79 0.35
CA LYS A 215 2.91 9.11 0.83
C LYS A 215 3.96 9.77 -0.06
N ASP A 216 4.89 8.99 -0.63
CA ASP A 216 6.01 9.54 -1.38
C ASP A 216 5.85 9.39 -2.91
N PHE A 217 4.95 8.51 -3.36
CA PHE A 217 4.74 8.14 -4.77
C PHE A 217 6.02 7.70 -5.48
N THR A 218 6.85 6.90 -4.78
CA THR A 218 8.14 6.38 -5.25
C THR A 218 8.26 4.86 -5.09
N ALA A 219 7.13 4.15 -5.10
CA ALA A 219 7.06 2.71 -4.85
C ALA A 219 7.86 1.88 -5.86
N GLU A 220 7.98 2.35 -7.10
CA GLU A 220 8.74 1.73 -8.18
C GLU A 220 10.21 1.52 -7.79
N ASN A 221 10.81 2.47 -7.07
CA ASN A 221 12.18 2.38 -6.60
C ASN A 221 12.36 1.27 -5.55
N ILE A 222 11.43 1.17 -4.61
CA ILE A 222 11.46 0.12 -3.58
C ILE A 222 11.20 -1.25 -4.21
N LEU A 223 10.25 -1.31 -5.14
CA LEU A 223 9.89 -2.54 -5.85
C LEU A 223 11.08 -3.07 -6.67
N PHE A 224 11.80 -2.20 -7.37
CA PHE A 224 13.03 -2.56 -8.08
C PHE A 224 14.08 -3.18 -7.16
N LEU A 225 14.39 -2.54 -6.03
CA LEU A 225 15.37 -3.08 -5.07
C LEU A 225 14.94 -4.46 -4.52
N VAL A 226 13.65 -4.66 -4.25
CA VAL A 226 13.12 -5.95 -3.81
C VAL A 226 13.26 -7.02 -4.88
N GLN A 227 12.97 -6.70 -6.15
CA GLN A 227 13.02 -7.67 -7.25
C GLN A 227 14.46 -8.02 -7.64
N VAL A 228 15.38 -7.05 -7.74
CA VAL A 228 16.80 -7.29 -7.98
C VAL A 228 17.39 -8.20 -6.90
N ARG A 229 17.01 -7.97 -5.64
CA ARG A 229 17.43 -8.83 -4.54
C ARG A 229 16.92 -10.26 -4.66
N ARG A 230 15.66 -10.45 -5.03
CA ARG A 230 15.08 -11.79 -5.27
C ARG A 230 15.80 -12.50 -6.40
N TRP A 231 16.06 -11.79 -7.49
CA TRP A 231 16.84 -12.30 -8.61
C TRP A 231 18.26 -12.72 -8.20
N ARG A 232 18.98 -11.91 -7.41
CA ARG A 232 20.30 -12.30 -6.86
C ARG A 232 20.23 -13.54 -5.97
N GLN A 233 19.16 -13.70 -5.18
CA GLN A 233 18.97 -14.90 -4.36
C GLN A 233 18.72 -16.16 -5.20
N ALA A 234 17.97 -16.02 -6.29
CA ALA A 234 17.78 -17.09 -7.27
C ALA A 234 19.12 -17.46 -7.94
N TRP A 235 19.90 -16.45 -8.33
CA TRP A 235 21.24 -16.61 -8.89
C TRP A 235 22.18 -17.36 -7.94
N ALA A 236 22.26 -16.91 -6.68
CA ALA A 236 23.08 -17.54 -5.66
C ALA A 236 22.66 -18.99 -5.38
N THR A 237 21.37 -19.30 -5.49
CA THR A 237 20.86 -20.67 -5.34
C THR A 237 21.23 -21.54 -6.54
N ALA A 238 21.15 -21.00 -7.75
CA ALA A 238 21.54 -21.68 -8.98
C ALA A 238 23.06 -21.91 -9.08
N SER A 239 23.88 -21.10 -8.41
CA SER A 239 25.34 -21.22 -8.34
C SER A 239 25.84 -22.17 -7.24
N LYS A 240 24.98 -22.67 -6.34
CA LYS A 240 25.44 -23.48 -5.19
C LYS A 240 26.21 -24.73 -5.63
N GLY A 241 27.52 -24.71 -5.38
CA GLY A 241 28.43 -25.83 -5.61
C GLY A 241 29.17 -25.81 -6.95
N GLN A 242 29.01 -24.77 -7.76
CA GLN A 242 29.70 -24.61 -9.05
C GLN A 242 30.20 -23.17 -9.25
N SER A 243 31.36 -22.99 -9.89
CA SER A 243 31.89 -21.65 -10.23
C SER A 243 31.09 -20.95 -11.31
N GLU A 244 30.31 -21.68 -12.10
CA GLU A 244 29.45 -21.16 -13.16
C GLU A 244 28.04 -21.72 -13.04
N VAL A 245 27.04 -20.91 -13.39
CA VAL A 245 25.64 -21.31 -13.39
C VAL A 245 25.37 -22.21 -14.59
N ALA A 246 24.72 -23.36 -14.38
CA ALA A 246 24.32 -24.25 -15.45
C ALA A 246 23.48 -23.54 -16.53
N GLU A 247 23.72 -23.86 -17.81
CA GLU A 247 23.09 -23.19 -18.97
C GLU A 247 21.55 -23.19 -18.90
N SER A 248 20.95 -24.27 -18.39
CA SER A 248 19.49 -24.37 -18.20
C SER A 248 18.95 -23.40 -17.13
N SER A 249 19.70 -23.19 -16.05
CA SER A 249 19.36 -22.23 -15.00
C SER A 249 19.61 -20.78 -15.44
N ARG A 250 20.59 -20.56 -16.33
CA ARG A 250 20.94 -19.25 -16.88
C ARG A 250 19.79 -18.65 -17.69
N ALA A 251 19.07 -19.47 -18.47
CA ALA A 251 17.87 -19.05 -19.21
C ALA A 251 16.74 -18.57 -18.26
N GLY A 252 16.44 -19.32 -17.20
CA GLY A 252 15.42 -18.91 -16.23
C GLY A 252 15.79 -17.64 -15.45
N LEU A 253 17.07 -17.43 -15.16
CA LEU A 253 17.56 -16.20 -14.54
C LEU A 253 17.51 -15.01 -15.49
N PHE A 254 17.71 -15.25 -16.79
CA PHE A 254 17.55 -14.24 -17.83
C PHE A 254 16.09 -13.84 -17.99
N ASP A 255 15.15 -14.79 -18.00
CA ASP A 255 13.72 -14.51 -18.07
C ASP A 255 13.26 -13.64 -16.88
N MET A 256 13.72 -13.97 -15.66
CA MET A 256 13.43 -13.16 -14.47
C MET A 256 14.03 -11.75 -14.56
N ALA A 257 15.24 -11.61 -15.10
CA ALA A 257 15.86 -10.31 -15.31
C ALA A 257 15.14 -9.49 -16.39
N ALA A 258 14.69 -10.15 -17.47
CA ALA A 258 13.90 -9.52 -18.54
C ALA A 258 12.55 -9.02 -18.01
N GLU A 259 11.91 -9.76 -17.10
CA GLU A 259 10.68 -9.32 -16.43
C GLU A 259 10.92 -8.04 -15.60
N ILE A 260 12.02 -7.97 -14.84
CA ILE A 260 12.40 -6.75 -14.10
C ILE A 260 12.59 -5.57 -15.05
N TYR A 261 13.28 -5.81 -16.17
CA TYR A 261 13.50 -4.79 -17.18
C TYR A 261 12.18 -4.28 -17.79
N GLU A 262 11.30 -5.19 -18.22
CA GLU A 262 10.03 -4.83 -18.87
C GLU A 262 9.10 -4.06 -17.92
N THR A 263 9.06 -4.46 -16.65
CA THR A 263 8.08 -3.93 -15.68
C THR A 263 8.54 -2.66 -14.96
N LEU A 264 9.85 -2.44 -14.83
CA LEU A 264 10.39 -1.37 -13.98
C LEU A 264 11.42 -0.46 -14.66
N ILE A 265 12.03 -0.84 -15.78
CA ILE A 265 13.11 -0.06 -16.40
C ILE A 265 12.71 0.49 -17.77
N SER A 266 12.05 -0.32 -18.58
CA SER A 266 11.66 0.03 -19.95
C SER A 266 10.63 1.16 -19.97
N GLU A 267 11.00 2.31 -20.53
CA GLU A 267 10.09 3.45 -20.73
C GLU A 267 8.93 3.13 -21.69
N ARG A 268 9.01 2.03 -22.45
CA ARG A 268 7.98 1.66 -23.43
C ARG A 268 6.92 0.74 -22.85
N THR A 269 7.26 -0.04 -21.83
CA THR A 269 6.40 -1.12 -21.31
C THR A 269 6.09 -0.96 -19.82
N ALA A 270 6.95 -0.31 -19.05
CA ALA A 270 6.72 -0.10 -17.63
C ALA A 270 5.68 1.01 -17.42
N ASP A 271 4.67 0.75 -16.59
CA ASP A 271 3.68 1.77 -16.20
C ASP A 271 4.33 2.91 -15.39
N PHE A 272 5.31 2.57 -14.55
CA PHE A 272 6.06 3.49 -13.69
C PHE A 272 7.57 3.13 -13.72
N PRO A 273 8.32 3.59 -14.74
CA PRO A 273 9.74 3.27 -14.86
C PRO A 273 10.57 3.97 -13.77
N ILE A 274 11.60 3.29 -13.28
CA ILE A 274 12.55 3.84 -12.30
C ILE A 274 13.40 4.96 -12.91
N ASN A 275 13.75 5.95 -12.09
CA ASN A 275 14.58 7.06 -12.52
C ASN A 275 16.07 6.71 -12.42
N ILE A 276 16.68 6.28 -13.53
CA ILE A 276 18.12 5.96 -13.63
C ILE A 276 18.81 6.78 -14.72
N GLU A 277 20.12 6.95 -14.59
CA GLU A 277 20.93 7.66 -15.57
C GLU A 277 20.90 7.01 -16.95
N SER A 278 20.87 7.84 -18.01
CA SER A 278 20.76 7.37 -19.40
C SER A 278 21.85 6.38 -19.79
N LYS A 279 23.08 6.53 -19.25
CA LYS A 279 24.18 5.59 -19.51
C LYS A 279 23.90 4.19 -18.97
N ILE A 280 23.31 4.08 -17.78
CA ILE A 280 22.94 2.81 -17.16
C ILE A 280 21.80 2.17 -17.96
N LYS A 281 20.79 2.98 -18.31
CA LYS A 281 19.66 2.55 -19.11
C LYS A 281 20.08 1.99 -20.46
N LEU A 282 20.89 2.73 -21.24
CA LEU A 282 21.38 2.29 -22.55
C LEU A 282 22.12 0.94 -22.49
N ARG A 283 22.83 0.66 -21.40
CA ARG A 283 23.46 -0.64 -21.19
C ARG A 283 22.41 -1.74 -20.99
N LEU A 284 21.41 -1.51 -20.15
CA LEU A 284 20.33 -2.47 -19.92
C LEU A 284 19.48 -2.70 -21.18
N ASP A 285 19.18 -1.64 -21.93
CA ASP A 285 18.50 -1.71 -23.23
C ASP A 285 19.28 -2.62 -24.20
N SER A 286 20.61 -2.47 -24.27
CA SER A 286 21.44 -3.29 -25.16
C SER A 286 21.36 -4.80 -24.88
N ILE A 287 21.09 -5.19 -23.63
CA ILE A 287 21.01 -6.58 -23.16
C ILE A 287 19.59 -7.14 -23.33
N PHE A 288 18.56 -6.41 -22.87
CA PHE A 288 17.21 -6.93 -22.70
C PHE A 288 16.20 -6.48 -23.78
N GLU A 289 16.46 -5.40 -24.52
CA GLU A 289 15.49 -4.87 -25.50
C GLU A 289 15.16 -5.89 -26.60
N ALA A 290 16.17 -6.64 -27.07
CA ALA A 290 15.99 -7.68 -28.09
C ALA A 290 15.23 -8.92 -27.57
N ALA A 291 15.19 -9.12 -26.25
CA ALA A 291 14.48 -10.22 -25.60
C ALA A 291 13.02 -9.89 -25.28
N THR A 292 12.64 -8.62 -25.37
CA THR A 292 11.32 -8.17 -24.95
C THR A 292 10.33 -8.28 -26.13
N PRO A 293 9.16 -8.93 -25.98
CA PRO A 293 8.20 -9.16 -27.07
C PRO A 293 7.70 -7.86 -27.76
N ASN A 294 7.81 -6.72 -27.07
CA ASN A 294 7.34 -5.41 -27.51
C ASN A 294 8.44 -4.54 -28.16
N SER A 295 9.61 -5.11 -28.49
CA SER A 295 10.58 -4.44 -29.37
C SER A 295 9.90 -4.20 -30.73
N PRO A 296 9.87 -2.97 -31.27
CA PRO A 296 9.19 -2.73 -32.53
C PRO A 296 10.10 -3.27 -33.61
N SER A 297 9.97 -4.55 -33.94
CA SER A 297 10.25 -4.94 -35.31
C SER A 297 9.33 -4.07 -36.18
N LEU A 298 9.87 -3.42 -37.21
CA LEU A 298 9.08 -2.79 -38.26
C LEU A 298 8.20 -3.87 -38.91
N SER A 299 7.08 -4.18 -38.31
CA SER A 299 6.00 -4.91 -38.92
C SER A 299 4.71 -4.32 -38.38
N ALA A 300 4.16 -3.43 -39.19
CA ALA A 300 2.85 -2.86 -38.98
C ALA A 300 1.81 -3.99 -39.03
N THR A 301 1.30 -4.39 -37.87
CA THR A 301 0.06 -5.14 -37.79
C THR A 301 -0.87 -4.47 -36.79
N SER A 302 -1.80 -3.70 -37.39
CA SER A 302 -3.21 -3.58 -37.02
C SER A 302 -3.55 -3.39 -35.54
N PHE A 303 -3.82 -2.12 -35.21
CA PHE A 303 -4.81 -1.71 -34.21
C PHE A 303 -6.12 -2.46 -34.44
N ASP A 304 -6.47 -3.46 -33.62
CA ASP A 304 -7.88 -3.87 -33.46
C ASP A 304 -8.21 -4.82 -32.28
N ASP A 305 -7.41 -4.87 -31.20
CA ASP A 305 -7.77 -5.76 -30.06
C ASP A 305 -7.53 -5.19 -28.65
N ALA A 306 -7.61 -3.86 -28.51
CA ALA A 306 -7.51 -3.19 -27.21
C ALA A 306 -8.89 -2.95 -26.57
N LEU A 307 -9.59 -4.03 -26.24
CA LEU A 307 -10.75 -3.99 -25.34
C LEU A 307 -10.74 -5.23 -24.42
N ASP A 308 -9.75 -5.33 -23.53
CA ASP A 308 -9.98 -6.05 -22.28
C ASP A 308 -9.05 -5.57 -21.14
N ASP A 309 -9.66 -5.40 -19.98
CA ASP A 309 -9.07 -5.35 -18.65
C ASP A 309 -8.15 -4.14 -18.29
N GLY A 310 -8.79 -3.02 -17.93
CA GLY A 310 -8.18 -1.79 -17.40
C GLY A 310 -7.52 -1.89 -16.01
N VAL A 311 -6.72 -2.93 -15.76
CA VAL A 311 -5.88 -3.06 -14.56
C VAL A 311 -4.40 -3.17 -14.98
N PRO A 312 -3.55 -2.18 -14.64
CA PRO A 312 -2.11 -2.20 -14.93
C PRO A 312 -1.47 -3.51 -14.45
N ARG A 313 -0.73 -4.17 -15.34
CA ARG A 313 -0.12 -5.51 -15.17
C ARG A 313 0.87 -5.53 -13.99
N VAL A 314 1.46 -4.37 -13.68
CA VAL A 314 2.44 -4.12 -12.61
C VAL A 314 1.90 -4.42 -11.21
N GLN A 315 0.62 -4.14 -10.94
CA GLN A 315 0.00 -4.41 -9.64
C GLN A 315 -0.32 -5.91 -9.47
N ARG A 316 -0.53 -6.65 -10.57
CA ARG A 316 -0.97 -8.06 -10.51
C ARG A 316 0.16 -9.04 -10.19
N MET A 317 1.39 -8.81 -10.65
CA MET A 317 2.50 -9.76 -10.47
C MET A 317 3.29 -9.50 -9.17
N ALA A 318 3.60 -8.24 -8.86
CA ALA A 318 4.31 -7.88 -7.64
C ALA A 318 3.51 -8.23 -6.37
N LEU A 319 2.20 -7.98 -6.35
CA LEU A 319 1.34 -8.27 -5.19
C LEU A 319 0.80 -9.70 -5.13
N ARG A 320 0.61 -10.43 -6.24
CA ARG A 320 0.22 -11.86 -6.16
C ARG A 320 1.30 -12.72 -5.51
N HIS A 321 2.57 -12.37 -5.67
CA HIS A 321 3.67 -13.05 -4.98
C HIS A 321 3.93 -12.53 -3.56
N LEU A 322 3.39 -11.37 -3.17
CA LEU A 322 3.50 -10.85 -1.80
C LEU A 322 2.29 -11.18 -0.91
N GLU A 323 1.11 -11.47 -1.48
CA GLU A 323 -0.17 -11.60 -0.76
C GLU A 323 -0.86 -12.98 -0.96
N SER A 324 -0.15 -14.09 -0.75
CA SER A 324 -0.85 -15.33 -0.36
C SER A 324 -1.23 -15.21 1.12
N SER A 325 -2.49 -14.85 1.34
CA SER A 325 -3.07 -14.29 2.58
C SER A 325 -3.10 -15.21 3.81
N ASP A 326 -2.51 -16.41 3.77
CA ASP A 326 -2.36 -17.29 4.95
C ASP A 326 -0.91 -17.53 5.36
N SER A 327 0.03 -16.78 4.77
CA SER A 327 1.47 -17.04 4.91
C SER A 327 2.33 -15.78 5.09
N GLU A 328 1.81 -14.73 5.74
CA GLU A 328 2.61 -13.55 6.15
C GLU A 328 3.83 -13.92 7.03
N LYS A 329 3.82 -15.10 7.66
CA LYS A 329 4.95 -15.66 8.42
C LYS A 329 5.81 -16.67 7.65
N THR A 330 5.38 -17.09 6.47
CA THR A 330 5.94 -18.25 5.75
C THR A 330 6.61 -17.86 4.43
N LEU A 331 6.28 -16.69 3.86
CA LEU A 331 6.92 -16.21 2.62
C LEU A 331 8.38 -15.73 2.81
N TRP A 332 8.76 -15.37 4.05
CA TRP A 332 10.10 -14.91 4.40
C TRP A 332 10.88 -15.91 5.27
N ASN A 333 10.34 -17.13 5.42
CA ASN A 333 11.08 -18.23 6.01
C ASN A 333 11.95 -18.87 4.91
N LYS A 334 13.20 -19.21 5.25
CA LYS A 334 14.23 -19.75 4.33
C LYS A 334 13.78 -20.97 3.50
N THR A 335 12.64 -21.57 3.83
CA THR A 335 12.08 -22.80 3.23
C THR A 335 11.16 -22.58 2.03
N ALA A 336 10.60 -21.39 1.79
CA ALA A 336 9.84 -21.11 0.57
C ALA A 336 10.75 -20.96 -0.68
N ILE A 337 12.07 -20.84 -0.44
CA ILE A 337 13.11 -20.69 -1.47
C ILE A 337 13.33 -22.01 -2.26
N VAL A 338 12.83 -23.14 -1.77
CA VAL A 338 13.06 -24.46 -2.38
C VAL A 338 11.97 -24.85 -3.42
N THR A 339 10.82 -24.18 -3.47
CA THR A 339 9.69 -24.62 -4.31
C THR A 339 9.64 -23.97 -5.71
N ILE A 340 10.63 -23.18 -6.12
CA ILE A 340 10.69 -22.58 -7.48
C ILE A 340 11.66 -23.34 -8.41
N VAL A 341 12.14 -24.51 -7.98
CA VAL A 341 12.83 -25.47 -8.86
C VAL A 341 11.97 -26.73 -8.98
N GLU A 342 10.76 -26.58 -9.50
CA GLU A 342 10.05 -27.68 -10.16
C GLU A 342 10.00 -27.34 -11.66
N PRO A 343 10.33 -28.30 -12.54
CA PRO A 343 10.38 -28.04 -13.97
C PRO A 343 8.96 -27.74 -14.44
N LEU A 344 8.76 -26.52 -14.97
CA LEU A 344 7.58 -26.15 -15.74
C LEU A 344 7.41 -27.15 -16.89
N SER A 345 6.62 -28.19 -16.62
CA SER A 345 6.28 -29.25 -17.54
C SER A 345 4.80 -29.06 -17.89
N ASP A 346 4.59 -28.73 -19.16
CA ASP A 346 3.35 -28.76 -19.94
C ASP A 346 2.15 -27.89 -19.51
N GLU A 347 1.94 -26.78 -20.23
CA GLU A 347 0.85 -26.63 -21.22
C GLU A 347 0.75 -25.17 -21.74
N ASN A 348 1.45 -24.86 -22.85
CA ASN A 348 0.98 -24.08 -24.01
C ASN A 348 2.16 -23.74 -24.95
N PRO A 349 2.19 -24.26 -26.19
CA PRO A 349 3.28 -24.01 -27.13
C PRO A 349 2.99 -22.77 -27.97
N LEU A 350 3.07 -21.57 -27.39
CA LEU A 350 3.10 -20.34 -28.19
C LEU A 350 4.29 -19.47 -27.76
N VAL A 351 5.37 -19.63 -28.53
CA VAL A 351 6.51 -18.70 -28.66
C VAL A 351 7.40 -18.56 -27.42
N LYS A 352 8.07 -19.64 -27.01
CA LYS A 352 9.39 -19.55 -26.35
C LYS A 352 10.41 -19.21 -27.44
N THR A 353 10.55 -17.91 -27.76
CA THR A 353 11.64 -17.45 -28.62
C THR A 353 12.94 -17.82 -27.92
N THR A 354 13.77 -18.59 -28.61
CA THR A 354 15.14 -18.91 -28.20
C THR A 354 15.95 -17.63 -28.30
N THR A 355 15.76 -16.70 -27.38
CA THR A 355 16.51 -15.46 -27.37
C THR A 355 17.93 -15.80 -26.93
N SER A 356 18.86 -15.71 -27.86
CA SER A 356 20.28 -15.87 -27.58
C SER A 356 20.66 -14.87 -26.48
N ILE A 357 21.06 -15.38 -25.33
CA ILE A 357 21.54 -14.58 -24.19
C ILE A 357 22.73 -13.76 -24.69
N LYS A 358 22.60 -12.43 -24.67
CA LYS A 358 23.66 -11.54 -25.18
C LYS A 358 24.87 -11.51 -24.24
N ASP A 359 26.03 -11.22 -24.83
CA ASP A 359 27.27 -10.95 -24.11
C ASP A 359 27.05 -9.79 -23.11
N GLY A 360 27.47 -9.99 -21.86
CA GLY A 360 27.32 -9.01 -20.77
C GLY A 360 26.17 -9.29 -19.78
N PHE A 361 25.42 -10.38 -19.94
CA PHE A 361 24.52 -10.86 -18.89
C PHE A 361 25.29 -11.67 -17.82
N ASP A 362 25.39 -11.13 -16.61
CA ASP A 362 26.05 -11.75 -15.47
C ASP A 362 25.31 -11.43 -14.15
N GLU A 363 25.85 -11.90 -13.03
CA GLU A 363 25.32 -11.65 -11.67
C GLU A 363 25.26 -10.15 -11.30
N HIS A 364 26.02 -9.33 -12.01
CA HIS A 364 26.24 -7.91 -11.73
C HIS A 364 25.48 -6.98 -12.69
N VAL A 365 24.62 -7.52 -13.57
CA VAL A 365 23.94 -6.75 -14.61
C VAL A 365 23.16 -5.54 -14.07
N PHE A 366 22.61 -5.64 -12.86
CA PHE A 366 21.85 -4.59 -12.19
C PHE A 366 22.66 -3.75 -11.18
N ASP A 367 23.96 -4.00 -10.95
CA ASP A 367 24.74 -3.37 -9.86
C ASP A 367 24.71 -1.83 -9.89
N ASP A 368 24.87 -1.23 -11.06
CA ASP A 368 24.90 0.24 -11.16
C ASP A 368 23.51 0.86 -11.01
N ALA A 369 22.48 0.20 -11.54
CA ALA A 369 21.10 0.61 -11.37
C ALA A 369 20.68 0.49 -9.90
N GLU A 370 21.01 -0.63 -9.24
CA GLU A 370 20.76 -0.84 -7.81
C GLU A 370 21.46 0.25 -6.98
N ARG A 371 22.74 0.54 -7.23
CA ARG A 371 23.47 1.58 -6.50
C ARG A 371 22.87 2.98 -6.69
N SER A 372 22.43 3.31 -7.91
CA SER A 372 21.78 4.58 -8.22
C SER A 372 20.45 4.72 -7.48
N ILE A 373 19.61 3.69 -7.53
CA ILE A 373 18.30 3.68 -6.87
C ILE A 373 18.42 3.62 -5.35
N GLU A 374 19.37 2.86 -4.80
CA GLU A 374 19.64 2.84 -3.36
C GLU A 374 19.98 4.24 -2.84
N TYR A 375 20.82 4.98 -3.57
CA TYR A 375 21.14 6.37 -3.23
C TYR A 375 19.90 7.26 -3.29
N LEU A 376 19.13 7.18 -4.39
CA LEU A 376 17.90 7.96 -4.58
C LEU A 376 16.88 7.72 -3.46
N VAL A 377 16.66 6.45 -3.10
CA VAL A 377 15.77 6.04 -2.00
C VAL A 377 16.30 6.54 -0.67
N LEU A 378 17.61 6.41 -0.42
CA LEU A 378 18.24 6.86 0.81
C LEU A 378 18.03 8.36 1.04
N THR A 379 18.22 9.18 0.00
CA THR A 379 18.14 10.65 0.12
C THR A 379 16.72 11.17 0.11
N ASN A 380 15.77 10.52 -0.58
CA ASN A 380 14.43 11.07 -0.78
C ASN A 380 13.35 10.41 0.07
N THR A 381 13.34 9.08 0.16
CA THR A 381 12.23 8.31 0.75
C THR A 381 12.57 7.79 2.15
N TRP A 382 13.77 7.23 2.33
CA TRP A 382 14.21 6.63 3.59
C TRP A 382 14.23 7.64 4.74
N GLN A 383 14.80 8.82 4.53
CA GLN A 383 14.85 9.86 5.56
C GLN A 383 13.44 10.30 6.00
N LYS A 384 12.49 10.40 5.06
CA LYS A 384 11.09 10.73 5.37
C LYS A 384 10.40 9.61 6.15
N PHE A 385 10.64 8.35 5.77
CA PHE A 385 10.14 7.17 6.47
C PHE A 385 10.64 7.12 7.92
N VAL A 386 11.96 7.28 8.13
CA VAL A 386 12.57 7.29 9.47
C VAL A 386 12.05 8.47 10.29
N LYS A 387 11.96 9.66 9.69
CA LYS A 387 11.44 10.86 10.36
C LYS A 387 9.98 10.67 10.79
N GLU A 388 9.11 10.16 9.94
CA GLU A 388 7.70 9.89 10.30
C GLU A 388 7.59 8.83 11.41
N GLY A 389 8.48 7.83 11.40
CA GLY A 389 8.57 6.83 12.46
C GLY A 389 9.06 7.38 13.81
N ASN A 390 10.00 8.32 13.80
CA ASN A 390 10.62 8.91 14.99
C ASN A 390 9.85 10.12 15.55
N ALA A 391 9.34 11.01 14.69
CA ALA A 391 8.68 12.26 15.07
C ALA A 391 7.48 12.06 16.00
N ARG A 392 6.91 10.86 16.04
CA ARG A 392 5.71 10.54 16.84
C ARG A 392 5.97 9.46 17.88
N ARG A 393 7.24 9.31 18.28
CA ARG A 393 7.68 8.57 19.47
C ARG A 393 7.76 9.47 20.70
N ILE A 394 7.91 10.79 20.50
CA ILE A 394 8.02 11.79 21.58
C ILE A 394 6.64 12.11 22.20
N ASP A 395 5.53 11.84 21.49
CA ASP A 395 4.16 12.13 21.93
C ASP A 395 3.46 10.96 22.66
N CYS A 396 4.19 9.98 23.20
CA CYS A 396 3.63 8.83 23.93
C CYS A 396 4.22 8.68 25.32
#